data_AF-Q55EW1-F1
#
_entry.id   AF-Q55EW1-F1
#
_cell.length_a   1.000
_cell.length_b   1.000
_cell.length_c   1.000
_cell.angle_alpha   90.00
_cell.angle_beta   90.00
_cell.angle_gamma   90.00
#
_symmetry.space_group_name_H-M   'P 1'
#
loop_
_entity.id
_entity.type
_entity.pdbx_description
1 polymer ?
#
loop_
_entity_poly.entity_id
_entity_poly.type
_entity_poly.pdbx_seq_one_letter_code
_entity_poly.pdbx_strand_id
1 'polypeptide(L)'
;MTSKYCCQHDEFSLRKLKKSEDFTLYLDELLDQDEFPKIQPGYCTEECKEKMKEIYRITFERYIETINKYYSDSRIFEYNLGKNPRGCDIWMYREFFSTPPPISPQDEYARMVIKAMKVGIKDGKPVRLCELPPGVQCDFDAKNLPDSEEDE
;
A
#
# COMPACT_ATOMS: atom_id res chain seq x y z
N MET A 1 25.72 29.69 4.37
CA MET A 1 26.43 28.95 5.42
C MET A 1 25.98 27.50 5.34
N THR A 2 26.83 26.58 4.89
CA THR A 2 26.57 25.15 5.06
C THR A 2 26.96 24.79 6.49
N SER A 3 25.98 24.39 7.31
CA SER A 3 26.25 23.91 8.67
C SER A 3 27.29 22.79 8.61
N LYS A 4 28.29 22.81 9.51
CA LYS A 4 29.23 21.68 9.71
C LYS A 4 28.50 20.42 10.19
N TYR A 5 27.25 20.56 10.60
CA TYR A 5 26.46 19.50 11.17
C TYR A 5 25.27 19.14 10.27
N CYS A 6 25.09 17.84 10.02
CA CYS A 6 24.00 17.29 9.22
C CYS A 6 22.67 17.40 9.98
N CYS A 7 21.64 17.89 9.31
CA CYS A 7 20.29 17.86 9.86
C CYS A 7 19.77 16.41 9.76
N GLN A 8 19.18 15.86 10.82
CA GLN A 8 18.62 14.49 10.77
C GLN A 8 17.65 14.30 9.60
N HIS A 9 16.90 15.34 9.24
CA HIS A 9 15.97 15.31 8.12
C HIS A 9 16.62 15.27 6.72
N ASP A 10 17.94 15.29 6.60
CA ASP A 10 18.63 15.26 5.30
C ASP A 10 18.44 13.93 4.57
N GLU A 11 18.12 12.85 5.29
CA GLU A 11 17.74 11.54 4.72
C GLU A 11 16.37 11.56 3.99
N PHE A 12 15.51 12.51 4.37
CA PHE A 12 14.18 12.65 3.79
C PHE A 12 14.22 13.54 2.55
N SER A 13 13.75 12.98 1.44
CA SER A 13 13.73 13.62 0.14
C SER A 13 12.30 13.71 -0.39
N LEU A 14 11.78 14.94 -0.42
CA LEU A 14 10.48 15.24 -1.02
C LEU A 14 10.43 14.81 -2.50
N ARG A 15 11.54 14.98 -3.24
CA ARG A 15 11.64 14.54 -4.64
C ARG A 15 11.53 13.02 -4.77
N LYS A 16 12.17 12.27 -3.86
CA LYS A 16 12.09 10.79 -3.84
C LYS A 16 10.66 10.35 -3.52
N LEU A 17 10.04 10.94 -2.50
CA LEU A 17 8.66 10.66 -2.12
C LEU A 17 7.68 10.90 -3.26
N LYS A 18 7.76 12.06 -3.93
CA LYS A 18 6.87 12.38 -5.06
C LYS A 18 7.02 11.45 -6.26
N LYS A 19 8.22 10.92 -6.50
CA LYS A 19 8.48 9.95 -7.57
C LYS A 19 8.10 8.51 -7.20
N SER A 20 8.08 8.21 -5.90
CA SER A 20 7.64 6.93 -5.40
C SER A 20 6.11 6.86 -5.45
N GLU A 21 5.57 5.78 -5.99
CA GLU A 21 4.16 5.41 -5.78
C GLU A 21 3.96 4.75 -4.41
N ASP A 22 5.06 4.32 -3.77
CA ASP A 22 5.03 3.71 -2.45
C ASP A 22 4.95 4.77 -1.35
N PHE A 23 3.83 4.78 -0.62
CA PHE A 23 3.60 5.66 0.54
C PHE A 23 4.38 5.22 1.79
N THR A 24 4.85 3.97 1.86
CA THR A 24 5.56 3.47 3.04
C THR A 24 7.00 3.91 3.09
N LEU A 25 7.50 4.56 2.04
CA LEU A 25 8.90 4.99 1.90
C LEU A 25 9.48 5.66 3.16
N TYR A 26 8.65 6.42 3.87
CA TYR A 26 9.01 7.11 5.11
C TYR A 26 7.99 6.85 6.24
N LEU A 27 7.04 5.92 6.05
CA LEU A 27 5.90 5.83 6.96
C LEU A 27 6.33 5.35 8.35
N ASP A 28 7.19 4.34 8.42
CA ASP A 28 7.63 3.76 9.69
C ASP A 28 8.41 4.79 10.52
N GLU A 29 9.33 5.54 9.88
CA GLU A 29 10.09 6.59 10.54
C GLU A 29 9.18 7.74 11.00
N LEU A 30 8.19 8.13 10.19
CA LEU A 30 7.29 9.24 10.53
C LEU A 30 6.27 8.89 11.63
N LEU A 31 6.05 7.59 11.89
CA LEU A 31 5.18 7.06 12.95
C LEU A 31 5.93 6.79 14.26
N ASP A 32 7.26 6.75 14.25
CA ASP A 32 8.07 6.60 15.46
C ASP A 32 7.93 7.85 16.35
N GLN A 33 7.16 7.73 17.42
CA GLN A 33 6.90 8.84 18.35
C GLN A 33 8.12 9.24 19.18
N ASP A 34 9.10 8.35 19.32
CA ASP A 34 10.31 8.62 20.09
C ASP A 34 11.30 9.50 19.28
N GLU A 35 11.28 9.37 17.95
CA GLU A 35 12.15 10.14 17.06
C GLU A 35 11.42 11.24 16.27
N PHE A 36 10.11 11.15 16.05
CA PHE A 36 9.38 12.03 15.14
C PHE A 36 7.94 12.40 15.59
N PRO A 37 7.47 13.62 15.27
CA PRO A 37 8.18 14.71 14.62
C PRO A 37 9.14 15.43 15.57
N LYS A 38 10.39 15.65 15.14
CA LYS A 38 11.43 16.28 15.97
C LYS A 38 12.19 17.33 15.18
N ILE A 39 12.28 18.54 15.73
CA ILE A 39 13.11 19.62 15.19
C ILE A 39 14.37 19.69 16.02
N GLN A 40 15.53 19.69 15.35
CA GLN A 40 16.83 19.87 16.00
C GLN A 40 17.23 21.36 15.98
N PRO A 41 17.23 22.07 17.12
CA PRO A 41 17.61 23.48 17.17
C PRO A 41 19.05 23.69 16.72
N GLY A 42 19.28 24.65 15.82
CA GLY A 42 20.60 24.95 15.26
C GLY A 42 20.99 24.12 14.04
N TYR A 43 20.16 23.14 13.64
CA TYR A 43 20.42 22.25 12.50
C TYR A 43 19.28 22.35 11.48
N CYS A 44 18.03 22.28 11.94
CA CYS A 44 16.87 22.47 11.07
C CYS A 44 16.70 23.94 10.68
N THR A 45 16.52 24.18 9.38
CA THR A 45 16.13 25.48 8.82
C THR A 45 14.62 25.57 8.63
N GLU A 46 14.08 26.76 8.39
CA GLU A 46 12.66 26.90 8.01
C GLU A 46 12.36 26.15 6.69
N GLU A 47 13.30 26.10 5.74
CA GLU A 47 13.15 25.27 4.53
C GLU A 47 13.03 23.78 4.86
N CYS A 48 13.85 23.28 5.78
CA CYS A 48 13.77 21.91 6.26
C CYS A 48 12.41 21.60 6.91
N LYS A 49 11.90 22.53 7.72
CA LYS A 49 10.58 22.41 8.35
C LYS A 49 9.45 22.35 7.33
N GLU A 50 9.45 23.22 6.31
CA GLU A 50 8.44 23.17 5.23
C GLU A 50 8.55 21.90 4.40
N LYS A 51 9.77 21.45 4.08
CA LYS A 51 10.02 20.16 3.44
C LYS A 51 9.39 19.01 4.24
N MET A 52 9.63 18.96 5.55
CA MET A 52 9.10 17.88 6.39
C MET A 52 7.58 17.94 6.52
N LYS A 53 6.98 19.12 6.69
CA LYS A 53 5.50 19.27 6.66
C LYS A 53 4.90 18.69 5.39
N GLU A 54 5.51 18.96 4.24
CA GLU A 54 5.03 18.45 2.96
C GLU A 54 5.22 16.93 2.83
N ILE A 55 6.32 16.38 3.36
CA ILE A 55 6.55 14.93 3.44
C ILE A 55 5.48 14.26 4.30
N TYR A 56 5.22 14.76 5.51
CA TYR A 56 4.14 14.27 6.37
C TYR A 56 2.80 14.28 5.62
N ARG A 57 2.44 15.43 5.05
CA ARG A 57 1.18 15.58 4.33
C ARG A 57 1.02 14.54 3.22
N ILE A 58 2.00 14.42 2.32
CA ILE A 58 1.93 13.48 1.19
C ILE A 58 1.89 12.03 1.68
N THR A 59 2.73 11.65 2.66
CA THR A 59 2.76 10.28 3.18
C THR A 59 1.41 9.89 3.78
N PHE A 60 0.85 10.74 4.65
CA PHE A 60 -0.41 10.44 5.32
C PHE A 60 -1.64 10.56 4.39
N GLU A 61 -1.65 11.49 3.43
CA GLU A 61 -2.69 11.55 2.39
C GLU A 61 -2.76 10.22 1.62
N ARG A 62 -1.61 9.72 1.14
CA ARG A 62 -1.54 8.43 0.42
C ARG A 62 -1.87 7.22 1.30
N TYR A 63 -1.48 7.25 2.58
CA TYR A 63 -1.83 6.20 3.52
C TYR A 63 -3.35 6.13 3.75
N ILE A 64 -3.99 7.28 3.98
CA ILE A 64 -5.45 7.39 4.13
C ILE A 64 -6.17 6.95 2.86
N GLU A 65 -5.68 7.35 1.68
CA GLU A 65 -6.22 6.87 0.40
C GLU A 65 -6.16 5.35 0.30
N THR A 66 -5.06 4.72 0.73
CA THR A 66 -4.91 3.26 0.75
C THR A 66 -5.89 2.61 1.72
N ILE A 67 -6.05 3.15 2.93
CA ILE A 67 -7.04 2.69 3.92
C ILE A 67 -8.46 2.74 3.33
N ASN A 68 -8.80 3.84 2.67
CA ASN A 68 -10.13 4.03 2.09
C ASN A 68 -10.40 3.00 0.98
N LYS A 69 -9.41 2.73 0.12
CA LYS A 69 -9.50 1.69 -0.91
C LYS A 69 -9.63 0.30 -0.29
N TYR A 70 -8.80 -0.03 0.70
CA TYR A 70 -8.86 -1.28 1.45
C TYR A 70 -10.26 -1.56 2.01
N TYR A 71 -10.85 -0.60 2.75
CA TYR A 71 -12.19 -0.79 3.31
C TYR A 71 -13.29 -0.83 2.24
N SER A 72 -13.15 -0.08 1.15
CA SER A 72 -14.09 -0.12 0.03
C SER A 72 -14.09 -1.47 -0.68
N ASP A 73 -12.92 -2.09 -0.78
CA ASP A 73 -12.72 -3.36 -1.47
C ASP A 73 -12.94 -4.57 -0.55
N SER A 74 -12.93 -4.39 0.77
CA SER A 74 -13.13 -5.47 1.74
C SER A 74 -14.47 -6.20 1.55
N ARG A 75 -14.43 -7.53 1.54
CA ARG A 75 -15.64 -8.37 1.55
C ARG A 75 -16.00 -8.72 2.99
N ILE A 76 -17.20 -8.35 3.41
CA ILE A 76 -17.65 -8.57 4.80
C ILE A 76 -18.35 -9.93 4.94
N PHE A 77 -19.23 -10.29 3.99
CA PHE A 77 -20.09 -11.47 4.10
C PHE A 77 -20.13 -12.36 2.84
N GLU A 78 -19.64 -11.87 1.70
CA GLU A 78 -19.90 -12.50 0.40
C GLU A 78 -19.19 -13.84 0.22
N TYR A 79 -18.02 -14.01 0.83
CA TYR A 79 -17.29 -15.27 0.82
C TYR A 79 -17.46 -15.91 2.19
N ASN A 80 -18.16 -17.04 2.22
CA ASN A 80 -18.09 -17.97 3.34
C ASN A 80 -16.63 -18.42 3.50
N LEU A 81 -15.81 -17.62 4.17
CA LEU A 81 -14.44 -17.94 4.59
C LEU A 81 -14.42 -19.05 5.65
N GLY A 82 -15.43 -19.92 5.68
CA GLY A 82 -15.52 -21.07 6.59
C GLY A 82 -14.33 -22.02 6.48
N LYS A 83 -13.46 -21.87 5.46
CA LYS A 83 -12.22 -22.62 5.29
C LYS A 83 -10.94 -21.77 5.20
N ASN A 84 -11.00 -20.44 5.16
CA ASN A 84 -9.78 -19.62 5.10
C ASN A 84 -9.78 -18.53 6.19
N PRO A 85 -9.31 -18.85 7.40
CA PRO A 85 -9.45 -17.99 8.58
C PRO A 85 -8.48 -16.82 8.62
N ARG A 86 -7.52 -16.73 7.69
CA ARG A 86 -6.56 -15.62 7.68
C ARG A 86 -7.24 -14.38 7.11
N GLY A 87 -7.46 -13.40 7.99
CA GLY A 87 -7.87 -12.07 7.57
C GLY A 87 -6.82 -11.49 6.61
N CYS A 88 -7.28 -10.80 5.57
CA CYS A 88 -6.41 -10.00 4.73
C CYS A 88 -6.34 -8.60 5.34
N ASP A 89 -5.17 -8.22 5.85
CA ASP A 89 -4.95 -6.88 6.40
C ASP A 89 -4.54 -5.86 5.31
N ILE A 90 -4.34 -4.62 5.72
CA ILE A 90 -3.97 -3.53 4.79
C ILE A 90 -2.61 -3.73 4.13
N TRP A 91 -1.65 -4.37 4.81
CA TRP A 91 -0.34 -4.66 4.23
C TRP A 91 -0.47 -5.72 3.17
N MET A 92 -1.32 -6.72 3.41
CA MET A 92 -1.67 -7.74 2.44
C MET A 92 -2.26 -7.18 1.17
N TYR A 93 -3.25 -6.31 1.34
CA TYR A 93 -3.87 -5.60 0.26
C TYR A 93 -2.87 -4.74 -0.53
N ARG A 94 -2.01 -3.97 0.16
CA ARG A 94 -0.97 -3.13 -0.48
C ARG A 94 0.01 -3.97 -1.28
N GLU A 95 0.53 -5.04 -0.69
CA GLU A 95 1.56 -5.87 -1.30
C GLU A 95 1.06 -6.47 -2.60
N PHE A 96 -0.20 -6.95 -2.65
CA PHE A 96 -0.83 -7.42 -3.88
C PHE A 96 -0.79 -6.39 -5.03
N PHE A 97 -1.04 -5.11 -4.74
CA PHE A 97 -0.94 -4.04 -5.75
C PHE A 97 0.50 -3.63 -6.07
N SER A 98 1.44 -3.96 -5.19
CA SER A 98 2.87 -3.65 -5.35
C SER A 98 3.66 -4.79 -6.00
N THR A 99 3.07 -5.99 -6.11
CA THR A 99 3.70 -7.15 -6.72
C THR A 99 4.00 -6.88 -8.20
N PRO A 100 5.25 -7.06 -8.66
CA PRO A 100 5.58 -6.94 -10.07
C PRO A 100 4.81 -7.96 -10.92
N PRO A 101 4.18 -7.57 -12.04
CA PRO A 101 3.49 -8.51 -12.91
C PRO A 101 4.49 -9.41 -13.67
N PRO A 102 4.07 -10.63 -14.08
CA PRO A 102 2.72 -11.17 -13.93
C PRO A 102 2.47 -11.80 -12.55
N ILE A 103 1.32 -11.50 -11.95
CA ILE A 103 0.85 -12.18 -10.74
C ILE A 103 0.27 -13.54 -11.12
N SER A 104 0.75 -14.60 -10.47
CA SER A 104 0.22 -15.95 -10.67
C SER A 104 -1.11 -16.13 -9.90
N PRO A 105 -2.17 -16.67 -10.51
CA PRO A 105 -3.39 -17.02 -9.80
C PRO A 105 -3.23 -18.24 -8.86
N GLN A 106 -2.08 -18.91 -8.92
CA GLN A 106 -1.71 -20.00 -8.00
C GLN A 106 -0.87 -19.52 -6.81
N ASP A 107 -0.43 -18.26 -6.79
CA ASP A 107 0.27 -17.69 -5.65
C ASP A 107 -0.66 -17.63 -4.43
N GLU A 108 -0.31 -18.33 -3.35
CA GLU A 108 -1.15 -18.46 -2.14
C GLU A 108 -1.58 -17.09 -1.59
N TYR A 109 -0.65 -16.14 -1.60
CA TYR A 109 -0.87 -14.80 -1.09
C TYR A 109 -1.87 -14.03 -1.95
N ALA A 110 -1.67 -14.00 -3.27
CA ALA A 110 -2.58 -13.39 -4.22
C ALA A 110 -3.98 -14.01 -4.12
N ARG A 111 -4.08 -15.34 -4.03
CA ARG A 111 -5.35 -16.07 -3.86
C ARG A 111 -6.08 -15.62 -2.61
N MET A 112 -5.38 -15.46 -1.49
CA MET A 112 -5.99 -15.03 -0.23
C MET A 112 -6.52 -13.60 -0.33
N VAL A 113 -5.74 -12.68 -0.91
CA VAL A 113 -6.19 -11.30 -1.14
C VAL A 113 -7.40 -11.26 -2.07
N ILE A 114 -7.38 -11.98 -3.19
CA ILE A 114 -8.49 -12.04 -4.14
C ILE A 114 -9.76 -12.59 -3.48
N LYS A 115 -9.66 -13.65 -2.67
CA LYS A 115 -10.81 -14.22 -1.93
C LYS A 115 -11.38 -13.24 -0.90
N ALA A 116 -10.53 -12.47 -0.21
CA ALA A 116 -10.94 -11.54 0.84
C ALA A 116 -11.41 -10.16 0.31
N MET A 117 -11.00 -9.76 -0.89
CA MET A 117 -11.14 -8.40 -1.41
C MET A 117 -11.84 -8.36 -2.78
N LYS A 118 -12.45 -7.23 -3.13
CA LYS A 118 -13.07 -6.94 -4.43
C LYS A 118 -12.01 -6.52 -5.44
N VAL A 119 -11.02 -7.39 -5.63
CA VAL A 119 -9.88 -7.23 -6.54
C VAL A 119 -9.72 -8.46 -7.42
N GLY A 120 -8.84 -8.38 -8.42
CA GLY A 120 -8.50 -9.48 -9.30
C GLY A 120 -7.21 -9.24 -10.08
N ILE A 121 -6.92 -10.14 -11.01
CA ILE A 121 -5.79 -10.09 -11.94
C ILE A 121 -6.32 -9.93 -13.36
N LYS A 122 -5.83 -8.92 -14.07
CA LYS A 122 -6.13 -8.66 -15.49
C LYS A 122 -4.85 -8.38 -16.25
N ASP A 123 -4.61 -9.10 -17.35
CA ASP A 123 -3.38 -9.07 -18.13
C ASP A 123 -2.12 -9.27 -17.25
N GLY A 124 -2.25 -10.15 -16.25
CA GLY A 124 -1.22 -10.42 -15.24
C GLY A 124 -1.00 -9.31 -14.20
N LYS A 125 -1.81 -8.24 -14.19
CA LYS A 125 -1.69 -7.11 -13.26
C LYS A 125 -2.79 -7.10 -12.21
N PRO A 126 -2.51 -6.62 -10.98
CA PRO A 126 -3.53 -6.45 -9.96
C PRO A 126 -4.49 -5.32 -10.35
N VAL A 127 -5.79 -5.53 -10.16
CA VAL A 127 -6.84 -4.54 -10.47
C VAL A 127 -7.90 -4.50 -9.37
N ARG A 128 -8.45 -3.32 -9.12
CA ARG A 128 -9.67 -3.15 -8.31
C ARG A 128 -10.88 -3.39 -9.19
N LEU A 129 -11.82 -4.23 -8.76
CA LEU A 129 -12.97 -4.58 -9.59
C LEU A 129 -13.88 -3.37 -9.87
N CYS A 130 -13.92 -2.38 -8.97
CA CYS A 130 -14.68 -1.15 -9.15
C CYS A 130 -14.06 -0.17 -10.15
N GLU A 131 -12.81 -0.38 -10.58
CA GLU A 131 -12.09 0.47 -11.55
C GLU A 131 -12.15 -0.10 -12.97
N LEU A 132 -12.69 -1.31 -13.13
CA LEU A 132 -12.88 -1.92 -14.44
C LEU A 132 -14.02 -1.22 -15.21
N PRO A 133 -13.88 -1.00 -16.53
CA PRO A 133 -14.97 -0.49 -17.34
C PRO A 133 -16.19 -1.42 -17.28
N PRO A 134 -17.43 -0.88 -17.41
CA PRO A 134 -18.63 -1.70 -17.39
C PRO A 134 -18.59 -2.87 -18.40
N GLY A 135 -18.92 -4.07 -17.94
CA GLY A 135 -18.92 -5.28 -18.77
C GLY A 135 -17.56 -5.94 -18.98
N VAL A 136 -16.46 -5.32 -18.55
CA VAL A 136 -15.13 -5.93 -18.59
C VAL A 136 -14.99 -6.91 -17.44
N GLN A 137 -14.66 -8.17 -17.77
CA GLN A 137 -14.34 -9.19 -16.79
C GLN A 137 -12.83 -9.20 -16.47
N CYS A 138 -12.53 -9.67 -15.27
CA CYS A 138 -11.18 -9.95 -14.82
C CYS A 138 -10.77 -11.35 -15.30
N ASP A 139 -9.48 -11.57 -15.55
CA ASP A 139 -8.99 -12.90 -15.93
C ASP A 139 -9.13 -13.86 -14.74
N PHE A 140 -8.78 -13.36 -13.55
CA PHE A 140 -8.98 -14.04 -12.28
C PHE A 140 -9.53 -13.08 -11.23
N ASP A 141 -10.65 -13.42 -10.63
CA ASP A 141 -11.24 -12.83 -9.44
C ASP A 141 -11.79 -13.96 -8.56
N ALA A 142 -12.43 -13.59 -7.46
CA ALA A 142 -12.90 -14.56 -6.49
C ALA A 142 -14.02 -15.50 -7.01
N LYS A 143 -14.58 -15.29 -8.20
CA LYS A 143 -15.61 -16.14 -8.83
C LYS A 143 -15.05 -17.10 -9.86
N ASN A 144 -13.87 -16.83 -10.43
CA ASN A 144 -13.25 -17.64 -11.49
C ASN A 144 -11.78 -17.96 -11.21
N LEU A 145 -11.34 -17.83 -9.96
CA LEU A 145 -10.04 -18.29 -9.51
C LEU A 145 -9.93 -19.82 -9.74
N PRO A 146 -8.83 -20.34 -10.33
CA PRO A 146 -8.65 -21.78 -10.48
C PRO A 146 -8.56 -22.45 -9.11
N ASP A 147 -8.94 -23.73 -9.01
CA ASP A 147 -8.70 -24.52 -7.80
C ASP A 147 -7.20 -24.57 -7.51
N SER A 148 -6.82 -24.56 -6.22
CA SER A 148 -5.41 -24.76 -5.84
C SER A 148 -5.09 -26.25 -5.87
N GLU A 149 -3.82 -26.60 -6.10
CA GLU A 149 -3.35 -27.99 -5.93
C GLU A 149 -3.58 -28.53 -4.50
N GLU A 150 -3.81 -27.64 -3.52
CA GLU A 150 -4.14 -27.97 -2.12
C GLU A 150 -5.66 -28.11 -1.83
N ASP A 151 -6.54 -27.80 -2.81
CA ASP A 151 -7.99 -27.95 -2.65
C ASP A 151 -8.50 -29.38 -3.00
N GLU A 152 -7.63 -30.24 -3.55
CA GLU A 152 -7.87 -31.68 -3.82
C GLU A 152 -7.41 -32.58 -2.65
#